data_AF-A0A1V2M9H5-F1
#
_entry.id   AF-A0A1V2M9H5-F1
#
_cell.length_a   1.000
_cell.length_b   1.000
_cell.length_c   1.000
_cell.angle_alpha   90.00
_cell.angle_beta   90.00
_cell.angle_gamma   90.00
#
_symmetry.space_group_name_H-M   'P 1'
#
loop_
_entity.id
_entity.type
_entity.pdbx_description
1 polymer ?
#
loop_
_entity_poly.entity_id
_entity_poly.type
_entity_poly.pdbx_seq_one_letter_code
_entity_poly.pdbx_strand_id
1 'polypeptide(L)'
;MGGVSMVPAIIGFYAIPEVIKAFAKPKEEIIVKKAKDDIKEKVPIWGTVFKNLRLVIQSALIGLGVGSLPGVGEDVATWVGYDAAKKTSKTPEKFGTGCYEGAIAPEVANNSAIGGAMIPMLTLAVPGSPPAVVLLEALMIHNVRPGPMIMRDNPTFINYIAALLFLAVLALWVSGIILAKPMSLILKVPAVYLMPIVSVLSIIGAYAINNNPFDIIIALIFGLLGYFLDKMQY
;
A
#
# COMPACT_ATOMS: atom_id res chain seq x y z
N MET A 1 -7.72 28.31 1.11
CA MET A 1 -8.92 27.52 1.47
C MET A 1 -8.77 26.15 0.83
N GLY A 2 -8.20 25.20 1.57
CA GLY A 2 -7.95 23.85 1.08
C GLY A 2 -9.28 23.13 0.87
N GLY A 3 -9.46 22.54 -0.31
CA GLY A 3 -10.66 21.78 -0.63
C GLY A 3 -10.81 20.53 0.25
N VAL A 4 -11.88 19.77 0.01
CA VAL A 4 -12.06 18.47 0.65
C VAL A 4 -10.92 17.56 0.21
N SER A 5 -10.00 17.27 1.12
CA SER A 5 -8.96 16.28 0.85
C SER A 5 -9.64 14.91 0.75
N MET A 6 -9.46 14.26 -0.39
CA MET A 6 -10.14 13.00 -0.71
C MET A 6 -9.72 11.87 0.24
N VAL A 7 -8.49 11.92 0.75
CA VAL A 7 -7.92 10.91 1.65
C VAL A 7 -8.66 10.89 3.01
N PRO A 8 -8.77 12.01 3.77
CA PRO A 8 -9.60 12.07 4.98
C PRO A 8 -11.07 11.67 4.76
N ALA A 9 -11.66 12.06 3.64
CA ALA A 9 -13.05 11.74 3.34
C ALA A 9 -13.27 10.22 3.16
N ILE A 10 -12.43 9.55 2.38
CA ILE A 10 -12.49 8.09 2.18
C ILE A 10 -12.21 7.36 3.49
N ILE A 11 -11.17 7.79 4.22
CA ILE A 11 -10.82 7.20 5.53
C ILE A 11 -11.99 7.30 6.49
N GLY A 12 -12.59 8.48 6.63
CA GLY A 12 -13.76 8.69 7.48
C GLY A 12 -14.93 7.80 7.10
N PHE A 13 -15.28 7.80 5.81
CA PHE A 13 -16.39 7.04 5.24
C PHE A 13 -16.26 5.53 5.46
N TYR A 14 -15.04 4.98 5.45
CA TYR A 14 -14.82 3.55 5.67
C TYR A 14 -14.57 3.18 7.14
N ALA A 15 -13.78 3.96 7.88
CA ALA A 15 -13.33 3.57 9.21
C ALA A 15 -14.43 3.68 10.28
N ILE A 16 -15.19 4.78 10.27
CA ILE A 16 -16.19 5.06 11.31
C ILE A 16 -17.38 4.08 11.27
N PRO A 17 -18.00 3.78 10.11
CA PRO A 17 -19.10 2.82 10.05
C PRO A 17 -18.67 1.42 10.47
N GLU A 18 -17.45 1.03 10.12
CA GLU A 18 -16.88 -0.28 10.36
C GLU A 18 -16.57 -0.50 11.86
N VAL A 19 -16.18 0.55 12.59
CA VAL A 19 -16.15 0.54 14.06
C VAL A 19 -17.53 0.36 14.66
N ILE A 20 -18.51 1.13 14.19
CA ILE A 20 -19.87 1.05 14.74
C ILE A 20 -20.46 -0.34 14.48
N LYS A 21 -20.22 -0.94 13.31
CA LYS A 21 -20.60 -2.34 13.00
C LYS A 21 -19.90 -3.34 13.91
N ALA A 22 -18.60 -3.17 14.14
CA ALA A 22 -17.84 -4.06 15.02
C ALA A 22 -18.39 -4.08 16.45
N PHE A 23 -18.96 -2.96 16.93
CA PHE A 23 -19.68 -2.90 18.21
C PHE A 23 -21.14 -3.37 18.12
N ALA A 24 -21.84 -3.11 17.01
CA ALA A 24 -23.26 -3.41 16.83
C ALA A 24 -23.55 -4.89 16.55
N LYS A 25 -22.56 -5.68 16.13
CA LYS A 25 -22.68 -7.14 15.97
C LYS A 25 -22.00 -7.89 17.14
N PRO A 26 -22.66 -8.03 18.30
CA PRO A 26 -22.21 -8.98 19.32
C PRO A 26 -22.52 -10.40 18.80
N LYS A 27 -21.47 -11.16 18.44
CA LYS A 27 -21.48 -12.61 18.08
C LYS A 27 -21.57 -13.03 16.62
N GLU A 28 -21.41 -12.16 15.64
CA GLU A 28 -20.81 -12.67 14.40
C GLU A 28 -19.31 -12.55 14.60
N GLU A 29 -18.69 -13.67 15.00
CA GLU A 29 -17.28 -13.89 14.70
C GLU A 29 -17.08 -13.30 13.30
N ILE A 30 -16.25 -12.26 13.15
CA ILE A 30 -15.57 -12.12 11.88
C ILE A 30 -14.90 -13.47 11.77
N ILE A 31 -15.47 -14.34 10.94
CA ILE A 31 -14.93 -15.64 10.63
C ILE A 31 -13.66 -15.29 9.85
N VAL A 32 -12.62 -14.86 10.56
CA VAL A 32 -11.25 -15.26 10.28
C VAL A 32 -11.37 -16.76 10.43
N LYS A 33 -11.83 -17.43 9.35
CA LYS A 33 -12.04 -18.88 9.24
C LYS A 33 -10.86 -19.44 9.97
N LYS A 34 -11.13 -19.93 11.19
CA LYS A 34 -10.17 -20.30 12.23
C LYS A 34 -8.90 -20.64 11.49
N ALA A 35 -7.98 -19.67 11.37
CA ALA A 35 -6.81 -19.86 10.53
C ALA A 35 -6.15 -21.00 11.27
N LYS A 36 -6.31 -22.22 10.73
CA LYS A 36 -5.86 -23.43 11.41
C LYS A 36 -4.44 -23.10 11.77
N ASP A 37 -4.06 -23.39 13.01
CA ASP A 37 -2.71 -23.16 13.54
C ASP A 37 -1.66 -24.03 12.80
N ASP A 38 -1.77 -24.15 11.49
CA ASP A 38 -0.78 -24.58 10.54
C ASP A 38 0.20 -23.42 10.25
N ILE A 39 0.67 -22.77 11.32
CA ILE A 39 1.95 -22.03 11.34
C ILE A 39 3.12 -22.99 11.00
N LYS A 40 2.83 -24.29 10.82
CA LYS A 40 3.75 -25.37 10.46
C LYS A 40 3.85 -25.66 8.97
N GLU A 41 3.03 -25.11 8.09
CA GLU A 41 3.33 -25.24 6.66
C GLU A 41 4.53 -24.34 6.33
N LYS A 42 5.73 -24.93 6.33
CA LYS A 42 6.91 -24.35 5.69
C LYS A 42 6.58 -24.20 4.21
N VAL A 43 5.95 -23.10 3.83
CA VAL A 43 5.79 -22.73 2.44
C VAL A 43 7.21 -22.61 1.87
N PRO A 44 7.60 -23.41 0.86
CA PRO A 44 8.90 -23.29 0.26
C PRO A 44 8.95 -21.99 -0.53
N ILE A 45 9.34 -20.89 0.13
CA ILE A 45 9.34 -19.51 -0.40
C ILE A 45 9.94 -19.48 -1.80
N TRP A 46 11.14 -20.05 -1.95
CA TRP A 46 11.84 -20.14 -3.23
C TRP A 46 11.08 -20.97 -4.26
N GLY A 47 10.54 -22.12 -3.88
CA GLY A 47 9.75 -22.97 -4.78
C GLY A 47 8.49 -22.27 -5.30
N THR A 48 7.81 -21.51 -4.45
CA THR A 48 6.63 -20.73 -4.83
C THR A 48 7.00 -19.58 -5.77
N VAL A 49 8.13 -18.91 -5.54
CA VAL A 49 8.60 -17.82 -6.41
C VAL A 49 8.98 -18.35 -7.79
N PHE A 50 9.81 -19.42 -7.86
CA PHE A 50 10.24 -19.98 -9.14
C PHE A 50 9.08 -20.56 -9.96
N LYS A 51 8.10 -21.17 -9.31
CA LYS A 51 6.88 -21.66 -9.98
C LYS A 51 6.06 -20.53 -10.60
N ASN A 52 6.09 -19.34 -10.00
CA ASN A 52 5.33 -18.17 -10.42
C ASN A 52 6.18 -17.09 -11.11
N LEU A 53 7.36 -17.44 -11.64
CA LEU A 53 8.30 -16.46 -12.18
C LEU A 53 7.69 -15.59 -13.29
N ARG A 54 6.84 -16.18 -14.15
CA ARG A 54 6.12 -15.42 -15.20
C ARG A 54 5.20 -14.35 -14.59
N LEU A 55 4.49 -14.68 -13.51
CA LEU A 55 3.61 -13.75 -12.80
C LEU A 55 4.41 -12.64 -12.13
N VAL A 56 5.54 -12.99 -11.51
CA VAL A 56 6.44 -12.02 -10.88
C VAL A 56 6.96 -11.03 -11.91
N ILE A 57 7.48 -11.51 -13.05
CA ILE A 57 8.00 -10.63 -14.11
C ILE A 57 6.88 -9.73 -14.68
N GLN A 58 5.71 -10.30 -14.98
CA GLN A 58 4.56 -9.54 -15.48
C GLN A 58 4.14 -8.43 -14.50
N SER A 59 3.97 -8.78 -13.22
CA SER A 59 3.54 -7.84 -12.19
C SER A 59 4.62 -6.78 -11.93
N ALA A 60 5.90 -7.17 -11.99
CA ALA A 60 7.01 -6.24 -11.85
C ALA A 60 7.05 -5.20 -12.98
N LEU A 61 6.82 -5.64 -14.23
CA LEU A 61 6.73 -4.75 -15.39
C LEU A 61 5.53 -3.81 -15.32
N ILE A 62 4.37 -4.32 -14.87
CA ILE A 62 3.18 -3.49 -14.63
C ILE A 62 3.50 -2.43 -13.57
N GLY A 63 4.08 -2.81 -12.45
CA GLY A 63 4.43 -1.87 -11.40
C GLY A 63 5.44 -0.83 -11.87
N LEU A 64 6.52 -1.22 -12.55
CA LEU A 64 7.49 -0.28 -13.12
C LEU A 64 6.81 0.71 -14.09
N GLY A 65 5.94 0.21 -14.97
CA GLY A 65 5.19 1.01 -15.93
C GLY A 65 4.27 2.01 -15.24
N VAL A 66 3.42 1.55 -14.33
CA VAL A 66 2.49 2.40 -13.58
C VAL A 66 3.25 3.41 -12.72
N GLY A 67 4.32 3.00 -12.04
CA GLY A 67 5.14 3.89 -11.22
C GLY A 67 5.83 4.99 -12.03
N SER A 68 6.22 4.70 -13.29
CA SER A 68 6.79 5.72 -14.18
C SER A 68 5.80 6.82 -14.59
N LEU A 69 4.49 6.62 -14.38
CA LEU A 69 3.47 7.62 -14.67
C LEU A 69 3.39 8.63 -13.50
N PRO A 70 3.57 9.93 -13.78
CA PRO A 70 3.44 10.98 -12.77
C PRO A 70 2.06 11.00 -12.09
N GLY A 71 2.04 11.08 -10.75
CA GLY A 71 0.82 11.27 -9.97
C GLY A 71 -0.14 10.09 -9.88
N VAL A 72 0.24 8.91 -10.38
CA VAL A 72 -0.62 7.71 -10.34
C VAL A 72 -0.49 6.94 -9.02
N GLY A 73 0.69 6.95 -8.41
CA GLY A 73 0.94 6.29 -7.13
C GLY A 73 1.07 4.76 -7.18
N GLU A 74 1.56 4.17 -6.09
CA GLU A 74 1.83 2.74 -5.96
C GLU A 74 0.55 1.90 -5.74
N ASP A 75 -0.48 2.49 -5.15
CA ASP A 75 -1.78 1.82 -4.90
C ASP A 75 -2.44 1.37 -6.20
N VAL A 76 -2.38 2.21 -7.25
CA VAL A 76 -2.93 1.87 -8.57
C VAL A 76 -2.15 0.71 -9.18
N ALA A 77 -0.82 0.68 -9.04
CA ALA A 77 0.01 -0.43 -9.53
C ALA A 77 -0.41 -1.76 -8.89
N THR A 78 -0.70 -1.73 -7.58
CA THR A 78 -1.17 -2.89 -6.81
C THR A 78 -2.48 -3.44 -7.39
N TRP A 79 -3.48 -2.58 -7.62
CA TRP A 79 -4.78 -2.99 -8.17
C TRP A 79 -4.68 -3.47 -9.61
N VAL A 80 -3.94 -2.76 -10.46
CA VAL A 80 -3.73 -3.15 -11.87
C VAL A 80 -2.96 -4.47 -11.95
N GLY A 81 -1.95 -4.67 -11.09
CA GLY A 81 -1.20 -5.92 -11.00
C GLY A 81 -2.10 -7.10 -10.60
N TYR A 82 -2.97 -6.91 -9.60
CA TYR A 82 -3.95 -7.92 -9.19
C TYR A 82 -4.94 -8.28 -10.30
N ASP A 83 -5.52 -7.28 -10.96
CA ASP A 83 -6.49 -7.48 -12.05
C ASP A 83 -5.84 -8.17 -13.27
N ALA A 84 -4.65 -7.72 -13.66
CA ALA A 84 -3.89 -8.35 -14.74
C ALA A 84 -3.58 -9.81 -14.41
N ALA A 85 -3.10 -10.10 -13.19
CA ALA A 85 -2.83 -11.45 -12.73
C ALA A 85 -4.07 -12.34 -12.78
N LYS A 86 -5.22 -11.83 -12.32
CA LYS A 86 -6.50 -12.54 -12.37
C LYS A 86 -6.90 -12.86 -13.82
N LYS A 87 -6.80 -11.88 -14.73
CA LYS A 87 -7.14 -12.05 -16.16
C LYS A 87 -6.23 -13.04 -16.88
N THR A 88 -4.94 -13.08 -16.54
CA THR A 88 -3.97 -14.00 -17.18
C THR A 88 -3.82 -15.34 -16.47
N SER A 89 -4.48 -15.53 -15.32
CA SER A 89 -4.41 -16.80 -14.58
C SER A 89 -5.22 -17.90 -15.25
N LYS A 90 -4.75 -19.14 -15.09
CA LYS A 90 -5.49 -20.35 -15.50
C LYS A 90 -6.63 -20.69 -14.53
N THR A 91 -6.60 -20.15 -13.31
CA THR A 91 -7.59 -20.38 -12.27
C THR A 91 -8.04 -19.05 -11.64
N PRO A 92 -8.71 -18.16 -12.40
CA PRO A 92 -9.17 -16.86 -11.92
C PRO A 92 -10.16 -16.95 -10.74
N GLU A 93 -10.86 -18.07 -10.60
CA GLU A 93 -11.81 -18.35 -9.52
C GLU A 93 -11.16 -18.47 -8.13
N LYS A 94 -9.84 -18.71 -8.06
CA LYS A 94 -9.12 -18.78 -6.78
C LYS A 94 -8.77 -17.42 -6.20
N PHE A 95 -8.84 -16.35 -7.01
CA PHE A 95 -8.53 -15.00 -6.54
C PHE A 95 -9.56 -14.57 -5.49
N GLY A 96 -9.08 -14.02 -4.36
CA GLY A 96 -9.90 -13.66 -3.21
C GLY A 96 -10.12 -14.80 -2.20
N THR A 97 -9.68 -16.02 -2.50
CA THR A 97 -9.76 -17.17 -1.57
C THR A 97 -8.48 -17.37 -0.75
N GLY A 98 -7.47 -16.51 -0.92
CA GLY A 98 -6.16 -16.64 -0.30
C GLY A 98 -5.13 -17.42 -1.14
N CYS A 99 -5.29 -17.47 -2.46
CA CYS A 99 -4.29 -18.07 -3.35
C CYS A 99 -2.96 -17.28 -3.36
N TYR A 100 -1.85 -17.98 -3.57
CA TYR A 100 -0.52 -17.35 -3.62
C TYR A 100 -0.41 -16.32 -4.75
N GLU A 101 -0.99 -16.59 -5.92
CA GLU A 101 -0.95 -15.65 -7.06
C GLU A 101 -1.64 -14.32 -6.72
N GLY A 102 -2.69 -14.36 -5.91
CA GLY A 102 -3.44 -13.19 -5.46
C GLY A 102 -2.69 -12.33 -4.44
N ALA A 103 -1.65 -12.87 -3.78
CA ALA A 103 -0.75 -12.11 -2.92
C ALA A 103 0.52 -11.66 -3.66
N ILE A 104 1.12 -12.55 -4.47
CA ILE A 104 2.36 -12.27 -5.19
C ILE A 104 2.20 -11.12 -6.17
N ALA A 105 1.13 -11.11 -6.97
CA ALA A 105 0.94 -10.10 -8.00
C ALA A 105 0.84 -8.66 -7.47
N PRO A 106 -0.08 -8.33 -6.54
CA PRO A 106 -0.18 -6.98 -5.99
C PRO A 106 1.09 -6.54 -5.26
N GLU A 107 1.70 -7.42 -4.47
CA GLU A 107 2.91 -7.09 -3.69
C GLU A 107 4.12 -6.82 -4.60
N VAL A 108 4.30 -7.63 -5.66
CA VAL A 108 5.38 -7.41 -6.62
C VAL A 108 5.16 -6.13 -7.42
N ALA A 109 3.92 -5.85 -7.84
CA ALA A 109 3.59 -4.63 -8.57
C ALA A 109 3.78 -3.38 -7.70
N ASN A 110 3.36 -3.42 -6.44
CA ASN A 110 3.57 -2.34 -5.47
C ASN A 110 5.08 -2.04 -5.30
N ASN A 111 5.86 -3.08 -5.00
CA ASN A 111 7.28 -2.90 -4.71
C ASN A 111 8.08 -2.48 -5.94
N SER A 112 7.71 -2.92 -7.15
CA SER A 112 8.38 -2.49 -8.38
C SER A 112 7.97 -1.09 -8.84
N ALA A 113 6.78 -0.61 -8.47
CA ALA A 113 6.32 0.75 -8.77
C ALA A 113 7.19 1.83 -8.12
N ILE A 114 7.76 1.56 -6.95
CA ILE A 114 8.69 2.47 -6.27
C ILE A 114 9.88 2.78 -7.19
N GLY A 115 10.49 1.75 -7.79
CA GLY A 115 11.59 1.94 -8.73
C GLY A 115 11.17 2.73 -9.98
N GLY A 116 9.96 2.49 -10.47
CA GLY A 116 9.37 3.22 -11.59
C GLY A 116 9.17 4.71 -11.29
N ALA A 117 8.67 5.04 -10.11
CA ALA A 117 8.40 6.42 -9.65
C ALA A 117 9.68 7.24 -9.47
N MET A 118 10.82 6.59 -9.24
CA MET A 118 12.13 7.26 -9.17
C MET A 118 12.61 7.77 -10.52
N ILE A 119 12.20 7.14 -11.64
CA ILE A 119 12.64 7.52 -12.99
C ILE A 119 12.24 8.96 -13.33
N PRO A 120 10.94 9.33 -13.37
CA PRO A 120 10.53 10.71 -13.66
C PRO A 120 10.94 11.67 -12.54
N MET A 121 11.01 11.22 -11.29
CA MET A 121 11.42 12.08 -10.17
C MET A 121 12.90 12.51 -10.33
N LEU A 122 13.82 11.57 -10.57
CA LEU A 122 15.24 11.88 -10.69
C LEU A 122 15.58 12.60 -12.00
N THR A 123 14.86 12.29 -13.09
CA THR A 123 15.17 12.84 -14.42
C THR A 123 14.42 14.12 -14.76
N LEU A 124 13.20 14.30 -14.25
CA LEU A 124 12.34 15.45 -14.57
C LEU A 124 11.96 16.29 -13.34
N ALA A 125 12.35 15.89 -12.13
CA ALA A 125 11.86 16.47 -10.88
C ALA A 125 10.33 16.39 -10.73
N VAL A 126 9.68 15.44 -11.42
CA VAL A 126 8.24 15.23 -11.35
C VAL A 126 7.97 13.92 -10.59
N PRO A 127 7.44 13.98 -9.37
CA PRO A 127 7.22 12.78 -8.56
C PRO A 127 6.06 11.93 -9.09
N GLY A 128 6.27 10.61 -9.11
CA GLY A 128 5.25 9.62 -9.48
C GLY A 128 4.22 9.32 -8.38
N SER A 129 4.59 9.57 -7.13
CA SER A 129 3.81 9.18 -5.95
C SER A 129 4.05 10.10 -4.75
N PRO A 130 3.16 10.10 -3.73
CA PRO A 130 3.35 10.91 -2.53
C PRO A 130 4.67 10.63 -1.78
N PRO A 131 5.13 9.37 -1.58
CA PRO A 131 6.45 9.12 -1.00
C PRO A 131 7.61 9.70 -1.84
N ALA A 132 7.50 9.66 -3.17
CA ALA A 132 8.49 10.25 -4.06
C ALA A 132 8.55 11.78 -3.94
N VAL A 133 7.43 12.45 -3.64
CA VAL A 133 7.40 13.90 -3.35
C VAL A 133 8.22 14.19 -2.09
N VAL A 134 7.99 13.44 -1.01
CA VAL A 134 8.72 13.64 0.26
C VAL A 134 10.23 13.43 0.06
N LEU A 135 10.62 12.43 -0.73
CA LEU A 135 12.01 12.21 -1.08
C LEU A 135 12.59 13.35 -1.93
N LEU A 136 11.85 13.85 -2.93
CA LEU A 136 12.25 15.00 -3.75
C LEU A 136 12.51 16.24 -2.88
N GLU A 137 11.59 16.54 -1.95
CA GLU A 137 11.74 17.63 -0.97
C GLU A 137 13.00 17.44 -0.11
N ALA A 138 13.22 16.22 0.42
CA ALA A 138 14.42 15.91 1.21
C ALA A 138 15.72 16.13 0.40
N LEU A 139 15.76 15.68 -0.86
CA LEU A 139 16.90 15.89 -1.74
C LEU A 139 17.18 17.37 -1.98
N MET A 140 16.12 18.17 -2.19
CA MET A 140 16.24 19.62 -2.38
C MET A 140 16.77 20.33 -1.12
N ILE A 141 16.34 19.90 0.08
CA ILE A 141 16.88 20.39 1.35
C ILE A 141 18.39 20.07 1.46
N HIS A 142 18.81 18.93 0.95
CA HIS A 142 20.23 18.53 0.88
C HIS A 142 20.99 19.12 -0.32
N ASN A 143 20.45 20.15 -1.00
CA ASN A 143 21.03 20.80 -2.17
C ASN A 143 21.25 19.89 -3.39
N VAL A 144 20.62 18.71 -3.42
CA VAL A 144 20.54 17.88 -4.62
C VAL A 144 19.36 18.37 -5.44
N ARG A 145 19.59 18.67 -6.72
CA ARG A 145 18.53 19.10 -7.65
C ARG A 145 18.27 17.98 -8.66
N PRO A 146 17.25 17.14 -8.43
CA PRO A 146 16.73 16.22 -9.44
C PRO A 146 16.38 16.97 -10.73
N GLY A 147 16.53 16.28 -11.86
CA GLY A 147 16.33 16.85 -13.18
C GLY A 147 17.38 16.38 -14.19
N PRO A 148 17.27 16.81 -15.47
CA PRO A 148 18.11 16.28 -16.55
C PRO A 148 19.60 16.58 -16.34
N MET A 149 19.89 17.63 -15.58
CA MET A 149 21.25 18.08 -15.28
C MET A 149 21.94 17.26 -14.20
N ILE A 150 21.22 16.40 -13.46
CA ILE A 150 21.81 15.65 -12.34
C ILE A 150 22.95 14.74 -12.78
N MET A 151 22.87 14.17 -13.99
CA MET A 151 23.94 13.36 -14.57
C MET A 151 25.16 14.19 -14.96
N ARG A 152 25.00 15.49 -15.24
CA ARG A 152 26.09 16.39 -15.57
C ARG A 152 26.77 16.91 -14.30
N ASP A 153 25.96 17.35 -13.34
CA ASP A 153 26.44 17.99 -12.12
C ASP A 153 26.93 16.94 -11.10
N ASN A 154 26.33 15.75 -11.09
CA ASN A 154 26.70 14.63 -10.21
C ASN A 154 26.57 13.27 -10.94
N PRO A 155 27.51 12.90 -11.82
CA PRO A 155 27.41 11.73 -12.70
C PRO A 155 27.29 10.39 -11.97
N THR A 156 27.75 10.29 -10.71
CA THR A 156 27.65 9.08 -9.89
C THR A 156 26.36 9.00 -9.08
N PHE A 157 25.57 10.06 -9.00
CA PHE A 157 24.43 10.16 -8.09
C PHE A 157 23.33 9.14 -8.39
N ILE A 158 22.98 8.94 -9.66
CA ILE A 158 21.98 7.95 -10.07
C ILE A 158 22.41 6.55 -9.66
N ASN A 159 23.69 6.22 -9.81
CA ASN A 159 24.22 4.91 -9.43
C ASN A 159 24.16 4.72 -7.90
N TYR A 160 24.45 5.77 -7.12
CA TYR A 160 24.30 5.72 -5.66
C TYR A 160 22.85 5.52 -5.24
N ILE A 161 21.90 6.24 -5.84
CA ILE A 161 20.48 6.05 -5.55
C ILE A 161 20.02 4.64 -5.96
N ALA A 162 20.44 4.13 -7.12
CA ALA A 162 20.12 2.77 -7.54
C ALA A 162 20.65 1.73 -6.54
N ALA A 163 21.90 1.88 -6.07
CA ALA A 163 22.49 1.02 -5.06
C ALA A 163 21.77 1.12 -3.71
N LEU A 164 21.39 2.33 -3.28
CA LEU A 164 20.63 2.56 -2.05
C LEU A 164 19.22 1.95 -2.13
N LEU A 165 18.53 2.09 -3.26
CA LEU A 165 17.21 1.47 -3.48
C LEU A 165 17.33 -0.06 -3.45
N PHE A 166 18.38 -0.62 -4.05
CA PHE A 166 18.64 -2.06 -3.97
C PHE A 166 18.85 -2.51 -2.51
N LEU A 167 19.67 -1.79 -1.74
CA LEU A 167 19.85 -2.06 -0.31
C LEU A 167 18.55 -1.89 0.48
N ALA A 168 17.73 -0.90 0.14
CA ALA A 168 16.43 -0.66 0.78
C ALA A 168 15.47 -1.84 0.53
N VAL A 169 15.44 -2.40 -0.69
CA VAL A 169 14.64 -3.60 -0.99
C VAL A 169 15.14 -4.81 -0.20
N LEU A 170 16.45 -4.99 -0.03
CA LEU A 170 17.00 -6.05 0.83
C LEU A 170 16.60 -5.84 2.31
N ALA A 171 16.68 -4.61 2.81
CA ALA A 171 16.25 -4.27 4.16
C ALA A 171 14.73 -4.49 4.34
N LEU A 172 13.93 -4.16 3.33
CA LEU A 172 12.49 -4.41 3.31
C LEU A 172 12.19 -5.91 3.35
N TRP A 173 12.95 -6.71 2.60
CA TRP A 173 12.80 -8.16 2.64
C TRP A 173 13.11 -8.77 4.02
N VAL A 174 14.23 -8.37 4.64
CA VAL A 174 14.61 -8.83 5.99
C VAL A 174 13.58 -8.39 7.03
N SER A 175 13.19 -7.12 7.02
CA SER A 175 12.18 -6.59 7.93
C SER A 175 10.83 -7.27 7.73
N GLY A 176 10.42 -7.52 6.49
CA GLY A 176 9.19 -8.25 6.16
C GLY A 176 9.16 -9.66 6.76
N ILE A 177 10.25 -10.42 6.70
CA ILE A 177 10.33 -11.75 7.32
C ILE A 177 10.19 -11.67 8.85
N ILE A 178 10.84 -10.67 9.48
CA ILE A 178 10.80 -10.47 10.93
C ILE A 178 9.39 -10.04 11.37
N LEU A 179 8.77 -9.13 10.63
CA LEU A 179 7.46 -8.55 10.93
C LEU A 179 6.28 -9.45 10.53
N ALA A 180 6.47 -10.42 9.63
CA ALA A 180 5.38 -11.31 9.20
C ALA A 180 4.71 -12.03 10.38
N LYS A 181 5.51 -12.52 11.35
CA LYS A 181 4.98 -13.21 12.55
C LYS A 181 4.15 -12.29 13.44
N PRO A 182 4.66 -11.15 13.94
CA PRO A 182 3.86 -10.26 14.78
C PRO A 182 2.63 -9.71 14.04
N MET A 183 2.73 -9.40 12.75
CA MET A 183 1.57 -8.95 11.97
C MET A 183 0.47 -10.03 11.91
N SER A 184 0.85 -11.31 11.79
CA SER A 184 -0.12 -12.41 11.82
C SER A 184 -0.83 -12.57 13.18
N LEU A 185 -0.19 -12.16 14.28
CA LEU A 185 -0.81 -12.16 15.61
C LEU A 185 -1.81 -11.02 15.79
N ILE A 186 -1.54 -9.84 15.20
CA ILE A 186 -2.47 -8.70 15.24
C ILE A 186 -3.79 -9.07 14.56
N LEU A 187 -3.74 -9.84 13.47
CA LEU A 187 -4.94 -10.33 12.78
C LEU A 187 -5.79 -11.30 13.62
N LYS A 188 -5.23 -11.89 14.68
CA LYS A 188 -5.98 -12.74 15.63
C LYS A 188 -6.71 -11.92 16.71
N VAL A 189 -6.44 -10.62 16.83
CA VAL A 189 -7.11 -9.76 17.81
C VAL A 189 -8.58 -9.56 17.39
N PRO A 190 -9.55 -9.73 18.30
CA PRO A 190 -10.95 -9.51 17.98
C PRO A 190 -11.20 -8.11 17.41
N ALA A 191 -12.01 -8.04 16.36
CA ALA A 191 -12.30 -6.80 15.66
C ALA A 191 -12.91 -5.70 16.56
N VAL A 192 -13.61 -6.09 17.63
CA VAL A 192 -14.14 -5.19 18.66
C VAL A 192 -13.04 -4.31 19.27
N TYR A 193 -11.82 -4.83 19.42
CA TYR A 193 -10.67 -4.06 19.91
C TYR A 193 -9.83 -3.46 18.79
N LEU A 194 -9.68 -4.18 17.67
CA LEU A 194 -8.83 -3.76 16.57
C LEU A 194 -9.40 -2.52 15.85
N MET A 195 -10.70 -2.52 15.56
CA MET A 195 -11.35 -1.48 14.74
C MET A 195 -11.31 -0.07 15.38
N PRO A 196 -11.59 0.11 16.68
CA PRO A 196 -11.48 1.42 17.32
C PRO A 196 -10.06 1.98 17.27
N ILE A 197 -9.05 1.12 17.51
CA ILE A 197 -7.64 1.51 17.45
C ILE A 197 -7.28 1.95 16.04
N VAL A 198 -7.64 1.14 15.03
CA VAL A 198 -7.42 1.48 13.62
C VAL A 198 -8.07 2.81 13.27
N SER A 199 -9.30 3.06 13.71
CA SER A 199 -10.00 4.32 13.40
C SER A 199 -9.37 5.54 14.04
N VAL A 200 -8.93 5.46 15.29
CA VAL A 200 -8.20 6.56 15.93
C VAL A 200 -6.90 6.82 15.18
N LEU A 201 -6.14 5.77 14.84
CA LEU A 201 -4.91 5.89 14.06
C LEU A 201 -5.17 6.46 12.67
N SER A 202 -6.26 6.09 12.01
CA SER A 202 -6.65 6.60 10.70
C SER A 202 -7.02 8.08 10.75
N ILE A 203 -7.72 8.54 11.79
CA ILE A 203 -8.02 9.96 12.00
C ILE A 203 -6.73 10.76 12.26
N ILE A 204 -5.82 10.22 13.08
CA ILE A 204 -4.50 10.81 13.32
C ILE A 204 -3.69 10.86 12.01
N GLY A 205 -3.72 9.80 11.21
CA GLY A 205 -3.04 9.71 9.92
C GLY A 205 -3.58 10.73 8.92
N ALA A 206 -4.91 10.89 8.84
CA ALA A 206 -5.54 11.91 8.02
C ALA A 206 -5.09 13.32 8.42
N TYR A 207 -4.97 13.59 9.72
CA TYR A 207 -4.42 14.85 10.23
C TYR A 207 -2.93 15.03 9.87
N ALA A 208 -2.12 13.97 9.99
CA ALA A 208 -0.67 14.04 9.78
C ALA A 208 -0.26 14.38 8.33
N ILE A 209 -1.09 14.06 7.34
CA ILE A 209 -0.79 14.30 5.92
C ILE A 209 -0.66 15.79 5.61
N ASN A 210 -1.63 16.61 6.06
CA ASN A 210 -1.64 18.05 5.78
C ASN A 210 -1.36 18.90 7.02
N ASN A 211 -1.18 18.27 8.18
CA ASN A 211 -1.08 18.91 9.50
C ASN A 211 -2.23 19.92 9.72
N ASN A 212 -3.42 19.59 9.21
CA ASN A 212 -4.58 20.49 9.17
C ASN A 212 -5.73 19.92 10.01
N PRO A 213 -6.19 20.63 11.06
CA PRO A 213 -7.29 20.15 11.90
C PRO A 213 -8.63 20.03 11.14
N PHE A 214 -8.78 20.70 9.99
CA PHE A 214 -9.98 20.59 9.15
C PHE A 214 -10.17 19.17 8.56
N ASP A 215 -9.09 18.41 8.35
CA ASP A 215 -9.15 17.04 7.83
C ASP A 215 -9.83 16.08 8.81
N ILE A 216 -9.72 16.34 10.11
CA ILE A 216 -10.41 15.57 11.16
C ILE A 216 -11.92 15.79 11.07
N ILE A 217 -12.35 17.03 10.86
CA ILE A 217 -13.78 17.39 10.74
C ILE A 217 -14.38 16.73 9.49
N ILE A 218 -13.67 16.77 8.36
CA ILE A 218 -14.08 16.10 7.13
C ILE A 218 -14.24 14.59 7.37
N ALA A 219 -13.25 13.94 7.98
CA ALA A 219 -13.30 12.50 8.25
C ALA A 219 -14.49 12.13 9.14
N LEU A 220 -14.79 12.92 10.17
CA LEU A 220 -15.95 12.70 11.04
C LEU A 220 -17.28 12.87 10.28
N ILE A 221 -17.42 13.91 9.47
CA ILE A 221 -18.64 14.16 8.69
C ILE A 221 -18.88 13.03 7.68
N PHE A 222 -17.85 12.65 6.92
CA PHE A 222 -17.96 11.58 5.92
C PHE A 222 -18.16 10.21 6.58
N GLY A 223 -17.60 9.97 7.76
CA GLY A 223 -17.83 8.72 8.47
C GLY A 223 -19.23 8.62 9.09
N LEU A 224 -19.80 9.72 9.57
CA LEU A 224 -21.22 9.76 9.96
C LEU A 224 -22.12 9.53 8.75
N LEU A 225 -21.84 10.18 7.61
CA LEU A 225 -22.55 9.96 6.35
C LEU A 225 -22.50 8.49 5.91
N GLY A 226 -21.31 7.89 5.92
CA GLY A 226 -21.12 6.47 5.59
C GLY A 226 -21.91 5.56 6.52
N TYR A 227 -22.02 5.89 7.81
CA TYR A 227 -22.79 5.11 8.77
C TYR A 227 -24.29 5.16 8.48
N PHE A 228 -24.82 6.33 8.13
CA PHE A 228 -26.23 6.47 7.77
C PHE A 228 -26.56 5.76 6.45
N LEU A 229 -25.70 5.88 5.44
CA LEU A 229 -25.86 5.18 4.16
C LEU A 229 -25.90 3.67 4.34
N ASP A 230 -24.94 3.13 5.10
CA ASP A 230 -24.87 1.71 5.40
C ASP A 230 -26.11 1.20 6.16
N LYS A 231 -26.59 1.97 7.15
CA LYS A 231 -27.82 1.64 7.88
C LYS A 231 -29.07 1.69 7.00
N MET A 232 -29.05 2.51 5.95
CA MET A 232 -30.11 2.60 4.95
C MET A 232 -29.99 1.55 3.83
N GLN A 233 -28.97 0.67 3.88
CA GLN A 233 -28.66 -0.34 2.85
C GLN A 233 -28.46 0.22 1.43
N TYR A 234 -27.96 1.46 1.33
CA TYR A 234 -27.50 2.07 0.07
C TYR A 234 -26.01 1.84 -0.11
#